data_AF-A0A963W5F8-F1
#
_entry.id   AF-A0A963W5F8-F1
#
_cell.length_a   1.000
_cell.length_b   1.000
_cell.length_c   1.000
_cell.angle_alpha   90.00
_cell.angle_beta   90.00
_cell.angle_gamma   90.00
#
_symmetry.space_group_name_H-M   'P 1'
#
loop_
_entity.id
_entity.type
_entity.pdbx_description
1 polymer ?
#
loop_
_entity_poly.entity_id
_entity_poly.type
_entity_poly.pdbx_seq_one_letter_code
_entity_poly.pdbx_strand_id
1 'polypeptide(L)'
;MTDTAETPALPPMPPEHRESVFTDLLAEADLLENRLMALDDVPLLLVYTHLTEDESFLREYAPHIKGAWAFEVEDVPELKRRLCKALVATFRDYAESGRPLPPAPAPDLLQRMCDASVGTRVPAEYMPMVLEELNFDRTDAKTVKWRKQPSPEVLEKFMVVVIGAGYSGLAMAAKLKEAGIPFAVIEKNPDVGGTWFENTYPGVAVDTPNHFYSYSFRVKPDWDHYFSTGEEIIDYIRTCY
;
A
#
# COMPACT_ATOMS: atom_id res chain seq x y z
N MET A 1 25.99 21.22 16.25
CA MET A 1 25.87 20.30 15.11
C MET A 1 24.75 19.34 15.47
N THR A 2 23.56 19.60 14.93
CA THR A 2 22.37 18.77 15.13
C THR A 2 22.44 17.63 14.14
N ASP A 3 22.78 16.44 14.65
CA ASP A 3 22.74 15.19 13.91
C ASP A 3 21.27 14.73 13.89
N THR A 4 20.60 14.98 12.76
CA THR A 4 19.27 14.43 12.49
C THR A 4 19.47 12.94 12.25
N ALA A 5 19.23 12.12 13.28
CA ALA A 5 19.14 10.68 13.12
C ALA A 5 18.00 10.37 12.15
N GLU A 6 18.34 10.11 10.89
CA GLU A 6 17.43 9.49 9.94
C GLU A 6 17.00 8.14 10.52
N THR A 7 15.70 7.99 10.74
CA THR A 7 15.09 6.69 11.05
C THR A 7 15.49 5.73 9.92
N PRO A 8 16.23 4.64 10.18
CA PRO A 8 16.56 3.72 9.10
C PRO A 8 15.26 3.05 8.68
N ALA A 9 14.83 3.32 7.45
CA ALA A 9 13.86 2.47 6.78
C ALA A 9 14.38 1.02 6.87
N LEU A 10 13.55 0.10 7.36
CA LEU A 10 13.89 -1.32 7.37
C LEU A 10 14.28 -1.71 5.93
N PRO A 11 15.38 -2.45 5.73
CA PRO A 11 15.88 -2.73 4.39
C PRO A 11 14.79 -3.42 3.57
N PRO A 12 14.56 -3.00 2.31
CA PRO A 12 13.68 -3.73 1.42
C PRO A 12 14.19 -5.18 1.28
N MET A 13 13.25 -6.11 1.11
CA MET A 13 13.54 -7.52 0.78
C MET A 13 14.45 -7.61 -0.46
N PRO A 14 15.25 -8.69 -0.61
CA PRO A 14 16.32 -8.78 -1.60
C PRO A 14 15.86 -8.40 -3.03
N PRO A 15 16.55 -7.46 -3.73
CA PRO A 15 16.11 -6.90 -5.02
C PRO A 15 16.22 -7.85 -6.23
N GLU A 16 17.08 -8.85 -6.13
CA GLU A 16 17.79 -9.42 -7.28
C GLU A 16 16.95 -10.30 -8.23
N HIS A 17 15.77 -10.78 -7.81
CA HIS A 17 14.82 -11.47 -8.70
C HIS A 17 13.73 -10.56 -9.29
N ARG A 18 13.49 -9.37 -8.70
CA ARG A 18 12.36 -8.51 -9.11
C ARG A 18 12.73 -7.56 -10.23
N GLU A 19 13.93 -6.97 -10.20
CA GLU A 19 14.38 -6.03 -11.22
C GLU A 19 14.51 -6.68 -12.61
N SER A 20 14.94 -7.95 -12.68
CA SER A 20 15.00 -8.71 -13.93
C SER A 20 13.60 -8.94 -14.52
N VAL A 21 12.64 -9.41 -13.71
CA VAL A 21 11.28 -9.70 -14.19
C VAL A 21 10.59 -8.45 -14.75
N PHE A 22 10.75 -7.30 -14.10
CA PHE A 22 10.16 -6.06 -14.62
C PHE A 22 10.81 -5.61 -15.93
N THR A 23 12.13 -5.74 -16.05
CA THR A 23 12.86 -5.37 -17.27
C THR A 23 12.49 -6.30 -18.43
N ASP A 24 12.40 -7.60 -18.17
CA ASP A 24 11.99 -8.62 -19.15
C ASP A 24 10.53 -8.39 -19.59
N LEU A 25 9.63 -8.07 -18.65
CA LEU A 25 8.23 -7.77 -18.94
C LEU A 25 8.06 -6.50 -19.79
N LEU A 26 8.86 -5.47 -19.57
CA LEU A 26 8.86 -4.26 -20.37
C LEU A 26 9.37 -4.51 -21.80
N ALA A 27 10.32 -5.43 -21.96
CA ALA A 27 10.81 -5.87 -23.26
C ALA A 27 9.72 -6.62 -24.06
N GLU A 28 8.86 -7.38 -23.39
CA GLU A 28 7.77 -8.16 -24.01
C GLU A 28 6.40 -7.45 -23.93
N ALA A 29 6.13 -6.51 -24.86
CA ALA A 29 4.87 -5.74 -24.90
C ALA A 29 3.61 -6.62 -24.89
N ASP A 30 3.59 -7.70 -25.68
CA ASP A 30 2.41 -8.56 -25.78
C ASP A 30 2.14 -9.31 -24.47
N LEU A 31 3.21 -9.73 -23.79
CA LEU A 31 3.10 -10.38 -22.48
C LEU A 31 2.56 -9.40 -21.45
N LEU A 32 3.09 -8.18 -21.41
CA LEU A 32 2.63 -7.13 -20.51
C LEU A 32 1.17 -6.73 -20.79
N GLU A 33 0.78 -6.52 -22.05
CA GLU A 33 -0.62 -6.23 -22.41
C GLU A 33 -1.54 -7.35 -21.92
N ASN A 34 -1.20 -8.62 -22.15
CA ASN A 34 -1.99 -9.76 -21.70
C ASN A 34 -2.12 -9.82 -20.17
N ARG A 35 -1.06 -9.46 -19.43
CA ARG A 35 -1.11 -9.40 -17.96
C ARG A 35 -2.00 -8.27 -17.47
N LEU A 36 -1.90 -7.08 -18.07
CA LEU A 36 -2.76 -5.94 -17.73
C LEU A 36 -4.23 -6.24 -18.05
N MET A 37 -4.52 -6.93 -19.15
CA MET A 37 -5.88 -7.34 -19.51
C MET A 37 -6.54 -8.24 -18.45
N ALA A 38 -5.76 -8.94 -17.62
CA ALA A 38 -6.26 -9.79 -16.53
C ALA A 38 -6.51 -9.03 -15.21
N LEU A 39 -6.11 -7.75 -15.11
CA LEU A 39 -6.29 -6.91 -13.91
C LEU A 39 -7.58 -6.11 -13.98
N ASP A 40 -8.01 -5.55 -12.84
CA ASP A 40 -9.21 -4.72 -12.77
C ASP A 40 -9.05 -3.36 -13.47
N ASP A 41 -10.11 -2.93 -14.14
CA ASP A 41 -10.12 -1.74 -15.00
C ASP A 41 -9.89 -0.44 -14.19
N VAL A 42 -10.49 -0.34 -13.00
CA VAL A 42 -10.42 0.88 -12.18
C VAL A 42 -9.00 1.16 -11.68
N PRO A 43 -8.26 0.22 -11.06
CA PRO A 43 -6.85 0.45 -10.72
C PRO A 43 -6.00 0.85 -11.94
N LEU A 44 -6.16 0.16 -13.08
CA LEU A 44 -5.42 0.48 -14.31
C LEU A 44 -5.69 1.92 -14.77
N LEU A 45 -6.96 2.32 -14.75
CA LEU A 45 -7.42 3.65 -15.11
C LEU A 45 -6.78 4.72 -14.21
N LEU A 46 -6.80 4.50 -12.90
CA LEU A 46 -6.23 5.43 -11.93
C LEU A 46 -4.70 5.54 -12.06
N VAL A 47 -4.00 4.42 -12.29
CA VAL A 47 -2.56 4.41 -12.54
C VAL A 47 -2.23 5.18 -13.82
N TYR A 48 -2.97 4.92 -14.91
CA TYR A 48 -2.76 5.62 -16.17
C TYR A 48 -2.92 7.14 -16.01
N THR A 49 -4.02 7.58 -15.40
CA THR A 49 -4.28 9.01 -15.20
C THR A 49 -3.28 9.65 -14.26
N HIS A 50 -2.82 8.96 -13.21
CA HIS A 50 -1.77 9.50 -12.34
C HIS A 50 -0.45 9.70 -13.09
N LEU A 51 -0.04 8.71 -13.90
CA LEU A 51 1.22 8.75 -14.63
C LEU A 51 1.25 9.77 -15.78
N THR A 52 0.09 10.08 -16.34
CA THR A 52 -0.01 10.89 -17.58
C THR A 52 -0.70 12.24 -17.39
N GLU A 53 -1.45 12.41 -16.29
CA GLU A 53 -2.45 13.47 -16.09
C GLU A 53 -3.54 13.52 -17.18
N ASP A 54 -3.63 12.48 -18.05
CA ASP A 54 -4.68 12.39 -19.06
C ASP A 54 -5.96 11.77 -18.47
N GLU A 55 -7.03 12.57 -18.51
CA GLU A 55 -8.36 12.22 -18.03
C GLU A 55 -9.28 11.66 -19.14
N SER A 56 -8.74 11.43 -20.35
CA SER A 56 -9.51 10.89 -21.50
C SER A 56 -10.22 9.59 -21.15
N PHE A 57 -9.49 8.62 -20.62
CA PHE A 57 -10.06 7.35 -20.17
C PHE A 57 -10.98 7.51 -18.96
N LEU A 58 -10.74 8.45 -18.04
CA LEU A 58 -11.67 8.69 -16.91
C LEU A 58 -13.07 9.03 -17.42
N ARG A 59 -13.14 9.90 -18.45
CA ARG A 59 -14.43 10.29 -19.06
C ARG A 59 -15.08 9.15 -19.82
N GLU A 60 -14.31 8.32 -20.51
CA GLU A 60 -14.83 7.16 -21.25
C GLU A 60 -15.34 6.06 -20.31
N TYR A 61 -14.68 5.81 -19.17
CA TYR A 61 -15.10 4.81 -18.19
C TYR A 61 -16.24 5.27 -17.28
N ALA A 62 -16.40 6.57 -17.03
CA ALA A 62 -17.39 7.10 -16.09
C ALA A 62 -18.82 6.52 -16.26
N PRO A 63 -19.37 6.31 -17.47
CA PRO A 63 -20.69 5.70 -17.65
C PRO A 63 -20.78 4.21 -17.26
N HIS A 64 -19.65 3.52 -17.17
CA HIS A 64 -19.55 2.07 -16.97
C HIS A 64 -19.32 1.68 -15.50
N ILE A 65 -19.02 2.66 -14.63
CA ILE A 65 -18.79 2.47 -13.20
C ILE A 65 -20.07 2.86 -12.44
N LYS A 66 -20.68 1.91 -11.72
CA LYS A 66 -22.06 2.05 -11.20
C LYS A 66 -22.17 2.19 -9.68
N GLY A 67 -21.08 2.54 -9.00
CA GLY A 67 -21.09 2.78 -7.55
C GLY A 67 -19.88 2.18 -6.84
N ALA A 68 -19.55 2.72 -5.65
CA ALA A 68 -18.43 2.24 -4.81
C ALA A 68 -18.54 0.76 -4.39
N TRP A 69 -19.73 0.18 -4.46
CA TRP A 69 -20.02 -1.21 -4.08
C TRP A 69 -20.39 -2.09 -5.28
N ALA A 70 -20.36 -1.53 -6.49
CA ALA A 70 -20.42 -2.31 -7.70
C ALA A 70 -19.02 -2.91 -7.89
N PHE A 71 -18.80 -4.09 -7.30
CA PHE A 71 -17.54 -4.85 -7.44
C PHE A 71 -17.23 -5.27 -8.89
N GLU A 72 -18.08 -4.88 -9.84
CA GLU A 72 -17.96 -5.14 -11.27
C GLU A 72 -18.20 -3.83 -12.02
N VAL A 73 -17.23 -3.47 -12.86
CA VAL A 73 -17.43 -2.50 -13.94
C VAL A 73 -18.17 -3.22 -15.07
N GLU A 74 -19.03 -2.51 -15.80
CA GLU A 74 -19.59 -3.05 -17.03
C GLU A 74 -18.45 -3.49 -17.97
N ASP A 75 -18.50 -4.73 -18.46
CA ASP A 75 -17.44 -5.29 -19.31
C ASP A 75 -17.32 -4.52 -20.62
N VAL A 76 -16.19 -3.80 -20.78
CA VAL A 76 -15.88 -2.94 -21.92
C VAL A 76 -14.54 -3.33 -22.55
N PRO A 77 -14.43 -4.53 -23.17
CA PRO A 77 -13.15 -5.14 -23.51
C PRO A 77 -12.32 -4.34 -24.53
N GLU A 78 -12.95 -3.61 -25.44
CA GLU A 78 -12.24 -2.73 -26.38
C GLU A 78 -11.67 -1.48 -25.69
N LEU A 79 -12.41 -0.90 -24.74
CA LEU A 79 -11.93 0.23 -23.95
C LEU A 79 -10.77 -0.21 -23.04
N LYS A 80 -10.89 -1.39 -22.41
CA LYS A 80 -9.82 -2.01 -21.61
C LYS A 80 -8.56 -2.27 -22.43
N ARG A 81 -8.70 -2.80 -23.64
CA ARG A 81 -7.57 -3.03 -24.56
C ARG A 81 -6.85 -1.72 -24.92
N ARG A 82 -7.61 -0.67 -25.23
CA ARG A 82 -7.05 0.67 -25.51
C ARG A 82 -6.29 1.22 -24.30
N LEU A 83 -6.85 1.10 -23.10
CA LEU A 83 -6.20 1.51 -21.85
C LEU A 83 -4.92 0.70 -21.58
N CYS A 84 -4.95 -0.62 -21.71
CA CYS A 84 -3.78 -1.48 -21.51
C CYS A 84 -2.66 -1.14 -22.48
N LYS A 85 -2.96 -0.90 -23.76
CA LYS A 85 -1.98 -0.45 -24.75
C LYS A 85 -1.36 0.89 -24.39
N ALA A 86 -2.19 1.83 -23.93
CA ALA A 86 -1.70 3.14 -23.48
C ALA A 86 -0.76 2.98 -22.27
N LEU A 87 -1.11 2.15 -21.29
CA LEU A 87 -0.27 1.83 -20.13
C LEU A 87 1.05 1.18 -20.52
N VAL A 88 1.07 0.22 -21.44
CA VAL A 88 2.31 -0.40 -21.96
C VAL A 88 3.23 0.67 -22.54
N ALA A 89 2.68 1.58 -23.35
CA ALA A 89 3.45 2.69 -23.92
C ALA A 89 3.97 3.63 -22.84
N THR A 90 3.14 3.99 -21.85
CA THR A 90 3.54 4.81 -20.71
C THR A 90 4.65 4.16 -19.90
N PHE A 91 4.53 2.88 -19.55
CA PHE A 91 5.56 2.18 -18.77
C PHE A 91 6.90 2.09 -19.51
N ARG A 92 6.89 1.87 -20.83
CA ARG A 92 8.10 1.91 -21.66
C ARG A 92 8.73 3.29 -21.69
N ASP A 93 7.93 4.34 -21.88
CA ASP A 93 8.42 5.71 -21.84
C ASP A 93 9.08 6.05 -20.49
N TYR A 94 8.49 5.64 -19.36
CA TYR A 94 9.11 5.79 -18.05
C TYR A 94 10.42 5.01 -17.91
N ALA A 95 10.46 3.77 -18.40
CA ALA A 95 11.65 2.92 -18.34
C ALA A 95 12.80 3.45 -19.21
N GLU A 96 12.49 3.94 -20.41
CA GLU A 96 13.46 4.47 -21.37
C GLU A 96 13.96 5.86 -20.98
N SER A 97 13.07 6.74 -20.51
CA SER A 97 13.44 8.11 -20.12
C SER A 97 14.14 8.17 -18.76
N GLY A 98 13.89 7.20 -17.88
CA GLY A 98 14.36 7.22 -16.49
C GLY A 98 13.80 8.38 -15.67
N ARG A 99 12.69 9.00 -16.13
CA ARG A 99 12.08 10.12 -15.42
C ARG A 99 11.49 9.67 -14.08
N PRO A 100 11.51 10.52 -13.04
CA PRO A 100 10.91 10.17 -11.76
C PRO A 100 9.39 9.98 -11.90
N LEU A 101 8.82 9.11 -11.06
CA LEU A 101 7.37 9.00 -10.91
C LEU A 101 6.76 10.36 -10.50
N PRO A 102 5.54 10.67 -10.97
CA PRO A 102 4.91 11.93 -10.63
C PRO A 102 4.62 12.01 -9.13
N PRO A 103 4.57 13.23 -8.55
CA PRO A 103 4.15 13.42 -7.17
C PRO A 103 2.66 13.11 -7.00
N ALA A 104 2.12 13.30 -5.80
CA ALA A 104 0.67 13.24 -5.57
C ALA A 104 -0.08 14.11 -6.60
N PRO A 105 -1.21 13.64 -7.18
CA PRO A 105 -2.02 14.44 -8.07
C PRO A 105 -2.50 15.73 -7.39
N ALA A 106 -2.71 16.79 -8.18
CA ALA A 106 -3.34 18.00 -7.67
C ALA A 106 -4.71 17.68 -7.03
N PRO A 107 -5.14 18.35 -5.95
CA PRO A 107 -6.36 17.99 -5.21
C PRO A 107 -7.61 17.85 -6.07
N ASP A 108 -7.78 18.73 -7.06
CA ASP A 108 -8.92 18.68 -7.98
C ASP A 108 -8.87 17.47 -8.92
N LEU A 109 -7.68 17.08 -9.39
CA LEU A 109 -7.48 15.88 -10.20
C LEU A 109 -7.72 14.62 -9.36
N LEU A 110 -7.16 14.56 -8.14
CA LEU A 110 -7.36 13.45 -7.22
C LEU A 110 -8.86 13.26 -6.92
N GLN A 111 -9.59 14.35 -6.66
CA GLN A 111 -11.03 14.27 -6.45
C GLN A 111 -11.76 13.70 -7.67
N ARG A 112 -11.41 14.11 -8.90
CA ARG A 112 -12.03 13.56 -10.12
C ARG A 112 -11.69 12.09 -10.34
N MET A 113 -10.45 11.69 -10.03
CA MET A 113 -10.02 10.30 -10.03
C MET A 113 -10.85 9.46 -9.05
N CYS A 114 -11.04 9.94 -7.82
CA CYS A 114 -11.88 9.28 -6.81
C CYS A 114 -13.35 9.22 -7.22
N ASP A 115 -13.88 10.31 -7.79
CA ASP A 115 -15.28 10.33 -8.25
C ASP A 115 -15.52 9.32 -9.37
N ALA A 116 -14.58 9.26 -10.32
CA ALA A 116 -14.63 8.32 -11.43
C ALA A 116 -14.51 6.87 -10.96
N SER A 117 -13.62 6.57 -10.01
CA SER A 117 -13.40 5.21 -9.53
C SER A 117 -14.62 4.57 -8.86
N VAL A 118 -15.52 5.40 -8.34
CA VAL A 118 -16.78 4.94 -7.71
C VAL A 118 -18.03 5.30 -8.49
N GLY A 119 -17.91 6.00 -9.63
CA GLY A 119 -19.04 6.40 -10.48
C GLY A 119 -19.97 7.46 -9.85
N THR A 120 -19.56 8.12 -8.77
CA THR A 120 -20.34 9.15 -8.08
C THR A 120 -19.43 10.11 -7.34
N ARG A 121 -19.95 11.26 -6.90
CA ARG A 121 -19.17 12.22 -6.13
C ARG A 121 -18.76 11.62 -4.79
N VAL A 122 -17.46 11.50 -4.55
CA VAL A 122 -16.90 11.19 -3.23
C VAL A 122 -17.00 12.45 -2.36
N PRO A 123 -17.69 12.39 -1.20
CA PRO A 123 -17.78 13.54 -0.31
C PRO A 123 -16.39 13.99 0.17
N ALA A 124 -16.20 15.31 0.27
CA ALA A 124 -14.90 15.91 0.59
C ALA A 124 -14.32 15.45 1.95
N GLU A 125 -15.18 15.02 2.87
CA GLU A 125 -14.80 14.47 4.18
C GLU A 125 -14.02 13.15 4.11
N TYR A 126 -14.13 12.38 3.01
CA TYR A 126 -13.36 11.15 2.80
C TYR A 126 -11.97 11.40 2.23
N MET A 127 -11.73 12.56 1.62
CA MET A 127 -10.47 12.86 0.93
C MET A 127 -9.23 12.81 1.84
N PRO A 128 -9.27 13.28 3.10
CA PRO A 128 -8.14 13.13 4.01
C PRO A 128 -7.76 11.66 4.25
N MET A 129 -8.75 10.78 4.41
CA MET A 129 -8.53 9.35 4.57
C MET A 129 -7.95 8.73 3.30
N VAL A 130 -8.48 9.09 2.13
CA VAL A 130 -7.94 8.60 0.84
C VAL A 130 -6.48 9.01 0.66
N LEU A 131 -6.14 10.27 0.96
CA LEU A 131 -4.76 10.75 0.89
C LEU A 131 -3.83 10.00 1.86
N GLU A 132 -4.30 9.72 3.07
CA GLU A 132 -3.57 8.95 4.07
C GLU A 132 -3.30 7.51 3.59
N GLU A 133 -4.31 6.84 3.02
CA GLU A 133 -4.17 5.46 2.51
C GLU A 133 -3.31 5.37 1.25
N LEU A 134 -3.40 6.36 0.33
CA LEU A 134 -2.60 6.37 -0.89
C LEU A 134 -1.11 6.65 -0.63
N ASN A 135 -0.80 7.40 0.45
CA ASN A 135 0.54 7.63 0.95
C ASN A 135 1.60 7.94 -0.13
N PHE A 136 1.29 8.91 -1.01
CA PHE A 136 2.14 9.27 -2.16
C PHE A 136 3.56 9.71 -1.76
N ASP A 137 3.71 10.31 -0.58
CA ASP A 137 5.01 10.76 -0.05
C ASP A 137 5.72 9.70 0.80
N ARG A 138 5.12 8.52 0.97
CA ARG A 138 5.60 7.40 1.78
C ARG A 138 5.89 7.80 3.24
N THR A 139 5.24 8.85 3.73
CA THR A 139 5.35 9.25 5.13
C THR A 139 4.31 8.53 5.96
N ASP A 140 4.68 8.15 7.18
CA ASP A 140 3.70 7.62 8.11
C ASP A 140 2.89 8.79 8.70
N ALA A 141 1.65 8.97 8.24
CA ALA A 141 0.76 10.01 8.77
C ALA A 141 0.55 9.89 10.30
N LYS A 142 0.69 8.67 10.84
CA LYS A 142 0.61 8.33 12.27
C LYS A 142 2.00 8.31 12.93
N THR A 143 2.98 8.97 12.33
CA THR A 143 4.30 9.22 12.95
C THR A 143 4.15 9.97 14.28
N VAL A 144 5.04 9.69 15.22
CA VAL A 144 4.99 10.28 16.56
C VAL A 144 5.41 11.74 16.50
N LYS A 145 4.45 12.65 16.74
CA LYS A 145 4.69 14.08 16.86
C LYS A 145 4.59 14.52 18.31
N TRP A 146 5.74 14.80 18.93
CA TRP A 146 5.79 15.32 20.29
C TRP A 146 5.26 16.76 20.35
N ARG A 147 4.22 17.01 21.17
CA ARG A 147 3.81 18.39 21.49
C ARG A 147 4.93 19.17 22.18
N LYS A 148 5.69 18.48 23.04
CA LYS A 148 6.92 18.95 23.67
C LYS A 148 7.87 17.76 23.75
N GLN A 149 9.01 17.85 23.09
CA GLN A 149 10.02 16.79 23.10
C GLN A 149 10.52 16.55 24.53
N PRO A 150 10.43 15.32 25.06
CA PRO A 150 11.03 14.97 26.35
C PRO A 150 12.55 15.01 26.25
N SER A 151 13.24 15.29 27.37
CA SER A 151 14.69 15.13 27.41
C SER A 151 15.07 13.64 27.34
N PRO A 152 16.28 13.29 26.85
CA PRO A 152 16.74 11.90 26.83
C PRO A 152 16.66 11.21 28.19
N GLU A 153 17.00 11.91 29.28
CA GLU A 153 16.92 11.39 30.65
C GLU A 153 15.49 11.00 31.06
N VAL A 154 14.48 11.72 30.58
CA VAL A 154 13.07 11.38 30.85
C VAL A 154 12.65 10.15 30.06
N LEU A 155 13.06 10.04 28.79
CA LEU A 155 12.76 8.87 27.96
C LEU A 155 13.40 7.60 28.53
N GLU A 156 14.68 7.65 28.89
CA GLU A 156 15.41 6.48 29.42
C GLU A 156 14.80 5.93 30.71
N LYS A 157 14.17 6.78 31.53
CA LYS A 157 13.52 6.39 32.78
C LYS A 157 12.05 5.99 32.62
N PHE A 158 11.48 6.14 31.43
CA PHE A 158 10.09 5.83 31.14
C PHE A 158 9.96 4.53 30.36
N MET A 159 9.67 3.44 31.07
CA MET A 159 9.52 2.12 30.47
C MET A 159 8.06 1.76 30.25
N VAL A 160 7.72 1.30 29.05
CA VAL A 160 6.39 0.81 28.69
C VAL A 160 6.41 -0.72 28.59
N VAL A 161 5.42 -1.38 29.18
CA VAL A 161 5.20 -2.80 28.99
C VAL A 161 3.99 -2.98 28.07
N VAL A 162 4.19 -3.67 26.95
CA VAL A 162 3.15 -4.08 26.02
C VAL A 162 2.86 -5.56 26.26
N ILE A 163 1.60 -5.91 26.48
CA ILE A 163 1.18 -7.30 26.70
C ILE A 163 0.51 -7.80 25.42
N GLY A 164 1.10 -8.81 24.81
CA GLY A 164 0.71 -9.41 23.53
C GLY A 164 1.61 -8.96 22.36
N ALA A 165 2.07 -9.92 21.56
CA ALA A 165 2.82 -9.74 20.31
C ALA A 165 1.97 -10.15 19.09
N GLY A 166 0.67 -9.86 19.13
CA GLY A 166 -0.20 -9.82 17.95
C GLY A 166 -0.09 -8.48 17.21
N TYR A 167 -0.96 -8.27 16.21
CA TYR A 167 -0.91 -7.08 15.34
C TYR A 167 -0.84 -5.74 16.11
N SER A 168 -1.73 -5.54 17.08
CA SER A 168 -1.79 -4.30 17.85
C SER A 168 -0.56 -4.09 18.73
N GLY A 169 -0.03 -5.17 19.33
CA GLY A 169 1.14 -5.10 20.20
C GLY A 169 2.42 -4.77 19.43
N LEU A 170 2.58 -5.36 18.24
CA LEU A 170 3.69 -5.07 17.35
C LEU A 170 3.59 -3.66 16.74
N ALA A 171 2.39 -3.20 16.37
CA ALA A 171 2.19 -1.81 15.96
C ALA A 171 2.57 -0.82 17.07
N MET A 172 2.16 -1.11 18.32
CA MET A 172 2.55 -0.30 19.47
C MET A 172 4.07 -0.31 19.68
N ALA A 173 4.71 -1.47 19.61
CA ALA A 173 6.16 -1.60 19.72
C ALA A 173 6.90 -0.78 18.65
N ALA A 174 6.44 -0.82 17.39
CA ALA A 174 6.99 0.00 16.31
C ALA A 174 6.91 1.50 16.64
N LYS A 175 5.77 1.96 17.17
CA LYS A 175 5.57 3.37 17.56
C LYS A 175 6.34 3.79 18.80
N LEU A 176 6.50 2.92 19.79
CA LEU A 176 7.37 3.18 20.94
C LEU A 176 8.84 3.28 20.53
N LYS A 177 9.27 2.40 19.61
CA LYS A 177 10.61 2.44 19.01
C LYS A 177 10.84 3.75 18.26
N GLU A 178 9.89 4.15 17.41
CA GLU A 178 9.92 5.42 16.68
C GLU A 178 9.99 6.63 17.63
N ALA A 179 9.27 6.58 18.75
CA ALA A 179 9.27 7.61 19.79
C ALA A 179 10.55 7.66 20.64
N GLY A 180 11.45 6.68 20.52
CA GLY A 180 12.61 6.52 21.40
C GLY A 180 12.25 6.17 22.85
N ILE A 181 11.06 5.58 23.08
CA ILE A 181 10.60 5.17 24.41
C ILE A 181 11.05 3.73 24.65
N PRO A 182 11.80 3.42 25.73
CA PRO A 182 12.12 2.05 26.10
C PRO A 182 10.86 1.21 26.36
N PHE A 183 10.82 -0.02 25.82
CA PHE A 183 9.68 -0.91 26.02
C PHE A 183 10.08 -2.39 26.09
N ALA A 184 9.18 -3.19 26.66
CA ALA A 184 9.21 -4.64 26.60
C ALA A 184 7.86 -5.15 26.08
N VAL A 185 7.89 -6.10 25.14
CA VAL A 185 6.70 -6.83 24.70
C VAL A 185 6.71 -8.19 25.40
N ILE A 186 5.62 -8.53 26.06
CA ILE A 186 5.43 -9.82 26.75
C ILE A 186 4.36 -10.60 26.01
N GLU A 187 4.71 -11.75 25.47
CA GLU A 187 3.80 -12.66 24.77
C GLU A 187 3.73 -13.99 25.53
N LYS A 188 2.54 -14.57 25.60
CA LYS A 188 2.28 -15.88 26.20
C LYS A 188 2.73 -17.01 25.25
N ASN A 189 2.58 -16.79 23.94
CA ASN A 189 2.91 -17.73 22.90
C ASN A 189 4.42 -17.84 22.64
N PRO A 190 4.90 -19.00 22.14
CA PRO A 190 6.30 -19.18 21.75
C PRO A 190 6.78 -18.27 20.61
N ASP A 191 5.86 -17.67 19.86
CA ASP A 191 6.15 -16.79 18.72
C ASP A 191 5.10 -15.68 18.64
N VAL A 192 5.36 -14.70 17.78
CA VAL A 192 4.45 -13.61 17.46
C VAL A 192 3.24 -14.07 16.65
N GLY A 193 2.25 -13.19 16.50
CA GLY A 193 1.13 -13.38 15.57
C GLY A 193 -0.23 -13.29 16.24
N GLY A 194 -0.30 -13.51 17.55
CA GLY A 194 -1.53 -13.40 18.34
C GLY A 194 -2.64 -14.30 17.77
N THR A 195 -3.71 -13.70 17.25
CA THR A 195 -4.80 -14.41 16.57
C THR A 195 -4.28 -15.39 15.53
N TRP A 196 -3.30 -15.00 14.73
CA TRP A 196 -2.78 -15.85 13.64
C TRP A 196 -1.96 -17.02 14.15
N PHE A 197 -1.28 -16.86 15.29
CA PHE A 197 -0.55 -17.96 15.94
C PHE A 197 -1.52 -18.99 16.55
N GLU A 198 -2.58 -18.53 17.22
CA GLU A 198 -3.50 -19.39 17.96
C GLU A 198 -4.48 -20.14 17.05
N ASN A 199 -4.88 -19.54 15.92
CA ASN A 199 -5.87 -20.11 15.01
C ASN A 199 -5.20 -20.94 13.91
N THR A 200 -5.24 -22.25 14.05
CA THR A 200 -4.62 -23.23 13.13
C THR A 200 -5.64 -24.16 12.48
N TYR A 201 -6.93 -23.79 12.49
CA TYR A 201 -7.95 -24.60 11.85
C TYR A 201 -7.82 -24.55 10.31
N PRO A 202 -8.16 -25.63 9.59
CA PRO A 202 -8.07 -25.65 8.14
C PRO A 202 -8.90 -24.53 7.48
N GLY A 203 -8.27 -23.78 6.58
CA GLY A 203 -8.93 -22.67 5.86
C GLY A 203 -8.94 -21.33 6.60
N VAL A 204 -8.18 -21.19 7.70
CA VAL A 204 -7.97 -19.90 8.36
C VAL A 204 -7.37 -18.88 7.36
N ALA A 205 -8.05 -17.75 7.19
CA ALA A 205 -7.68 -16.71 6.24
C ALA A 205 -8.25 -15.36 6.67
N VAL A 206 -7.77 -14.28 6.06
CA VAL A 206 -8.34 -12.94 6.23
C VAL A 206 -9.68 -12.80 5.49
N ASP A 207 -10.54 -11.92 5.99
CA ASP A 207 -11.75 -11.44 5.31
C ASP A 207 -11.56 -10.07 4.64
N THR A 208 -10.42 -9.43 4.90
CA THR A 208 -10.05 -8.11 4.43
C THR A 208 -9.03 -8.27 3.31
N PRO A 209 -9.17 -7.57 2.17
CA PRO A 209 -8.19 -7.65 1.09
C PRO A 209 -6.77 -7.36 1.60
N ASN A 210 -5.80 -8.14 1.16
CA ASN A 210 -4.44 -8.12 1.72
C ASN A 210 -3.74 -6.77 1.60
N HIS A 211 -4.08 -5.97 0.58
CA HIS A 211 -3.57 -4.61 0.44
C HIS A 211 -3.94 -3.72 1.64
N PHE A 212 -5.02 -4.03 2.35
CA PHE A 212 -5.44 -3.38 3.60
C PHE A 212 -5.02 -4.14 4.86
N TYR A 213 -4.49 -5.36 4.74
CA TYR A 213 -4.09 -6.21 5.87
C TYR A 213 -2.57 -6.21 6.14
N SER A 214 -1.91 -5.08 5.82
CA SER A 214 -0.51 -4.81 6.14
C SER A 214 -0.38 -3.53 6.97
N TYR A 215 0.70 -3.38 7.74
CA TYR A 215 0.97 -2.13 8.45
C TYR A 215 1.26 -1.00 7.46
N SER A 216 0.73 0.19 7.73
CA SER A 216 0.99 1.39 6.93
C SER A 216 2.48 1.74 6.81
N PHE A 217 3.27 1.42 7.84
CA PHE A 217 4.74 1.60 7.86
C PHE A 217 5.52 0.40 7.31
N ARG A 218 4.84 -0.70 6.95
CA ARG A 218 5.46 -1.91 6.37
C ARG A 218 4.53 -2.57 5.37
N VAL A 219 4.18 -1.84 4.32
CA VAL A 219 3.30 -2.32 3.25
C VAL A 219 3.95 -3.52 2.55
N LYS A 220 3.15 -4.57 2.31
CA LYS A 220 3.54 -5.72 1.49
C LYS A 220 2.76 -5.66 0.16
N PRO A 221 3.42 -5.39 -0.98
CA PRO A 221 2.75 -5.26 -2.28
C PRO A 221 2.57 -6.58 -3.03
N ASP A 222 3.30 -7.62 -2.63
CA ASP A 222 3.52 -8.88 -3.35
C ASP A 222 2.89 -10.07 -2.61
N TRP A 223 1.62 -9.95 -2.26
CA TRP A 223 0.87 -11.06 -1.67
C TRP A 223 0.60 -12.15 -2.70
N ASP A 224 0.68 -13.41 -2.29
CA ASP A 224 0.41 -14.56 -3.17
C ASP A 224 -1.09 -14.71 -3.46
N HIS A 225 -1.94 -14.32 -2.51
CA HIS A 225 -3.39 -14.34 -2.62
C HIS A 225 -3.98 -12.93 -2.46
N TYR A 226 -5.24 -12.74 -2.87
CA TYR A 226 -6.00 -11.51 -2.57
C TYR A 226 -6.53 -11.50 -1.13
N PHE A 227 -6.90 -12.68 -0.62
CA PHE A 227 -7.20 -12.94 0.79
C PHE A 227 -6.20 -14.00 1.30
N SER A 228 -5.22 -13.55 2.09
CA SER A 228 -4.14 -14.41 2.57
C SER A 228 -4.62 -15.47 3.55
N THR A 229 -3.95 -16.61 3.50
CA THR A 229 -4.06 -17.64 4.52
C THR A 229 -3.43 -17.19 5.84
N GLY A 230 -3.77 -17.85 6.95
CA GLY A 230 -3.13 -17.56 8.23
C GLY A 230 -1.61 -17.77 8.21
N GLU A 231 -1.11 -18.74 7.45
CA GLU A 231 0.33 -19.01 7.30
C GLU A 231 1.04 -17.82 6.64
N GLU A 232 0.49 -17.30 5.54
CA GLU A 232 1.03 -16.12 4.84
C GLU A 232 1.04 -14.87 5.73
N ILE A 233 0.01 -14.72 6.58
CA ILE A 233 -0.04 -13.62 7.55
C ILE A 233 1.03 -13.79 8.64
N ILE A 234 1.23 -14.98 9.19
CA ILE A 234 2.31 -15.23 10.16
C ILE A 234 3.67 -14.89 9.52
N ASP A 235 3.91 -15.34 8.30
CA ASP A 235 5.17 -15.08 7.61
C ASP A 235 5.38 -13.59 7.36
N TYR A 236 4.33 -12.85 6.96
CA TYR A 236 4.39 -11.40 6.88
C TYR A 236 4.74 -10.76 8.24
N ILE A 237 4.06 -11.14 9.32
CA ILE A 237 4.30 -10.59 10.66
C ILE A 237 5.77 -10.81 11.08
N ARG A 238 6.33 -11.99 10.80
CA ARG A 238 7.75 -12.33 11.07
C ARG A 238 8.76 -11.43 10.36
N THR A 239 8.37 -10.79 9.25
CA THR A 239 9.24 -9.82 8.55
C THR A 239 9.20 -8.41 9.15
N CYS A 240 8.31 -8.13 10.10
CA CYS A 240 8.00 -6.77 10.56
C CYS A 240 8.81 -6.28 11.77
N TYR A 241 9.61 -7.12 12.44
CA TYR A 241 10.38 -6.73 13.64
C TYR A 241 11.88 -7.05 13.54
#